data_AF-A0A924ZE85-F1
#
_entry.id   AF-A0A924ZE85-F1
#
_cell.length_a   1.000
_cell.length_b   1.000
_cell.length_c   1.000
_cell.angle_alpha   90.00
_cell.angle_beta   90.00
_cell.angle_gamma   90.00
#
_symmetry.space_group_name_H-M   'P 1'
#
loop_
_entity.id
_entity.type
_entity.pdbx_description
1 polymer ?
#
loop_
_entity_poly.entity_id
_entity_poly.type
_entity_poly.pdbx_seq_one_letter_code
_entity_poly.pdbx_strand_id
1 'polypeptide(L)'
;AAGRAGERFAVRNSGASVVVEGCGSNGCEYMTGGVAVILGRIGANFGAGMTGGMAYIYDPKATAEDLINAESLVTCAVSHPHWEAQLRGLIEAHVVETGSRHGERILANWADERANFLQVCPKEMLVHLAHPLSDEALKVPAE
;
A
#
# COMPACT_ATOMS: atom_id res chain seq x y z
N ALA A 1 19.08 -7.35 -5.15
CA ALA A 1 18.27 -7.06 -6.35
C ALA A 1 16.91 -6.58 -5.85
N ALA A 2 16.57 -5.34 -6.16
CA ALA A 2 15.28 -4.72 -5.88
C ALA A 2 14.66 -4.37 -7.23
N GLY A 3 13.35 -4.60 -7.39
CA GLY A 3 12.76 -4.56 -8.72
C GLY A 3 11.26 -4.81 -8.75
N ARG A 4 10.74 -4.89 -9.98
CA ARG A 4 9.31 -4.96 -10.25
C ARG A 4 8.83 -6.41 -10.35
N ALA A 5 7.67 -6.67 -9.76
CA ALA A 5 6.91 -7.89 -9.97
C ALA A 5 6.11 -7.83 -11.28
N GLY A 6 5.74 -9.00 -11.80
CA GLY A 6 4.83 -9.14 -12.94
C GLY A 6 3.36 -8.90 -12.56
N GLU A 7 2.46 -9.44 -13.38
CA GLU A 7 1.02 -9.43 -13.13
C GLU A 7 0.63 -10.32 -11.95
N ARG A 8 -0.53 -10.03 -11.33
CA ARG A 8 -1.09 -10.81 -10.21
C ARG A 8 -0.15 -10.96 -9.00
N PHE A 9 0.70 -9.95 -8.79
CA PHE A 9 1.51 -9.86 -7.58
C PHE A 9 0.64 -9.95 -6.33
N ALA A 10 1.03 -10.75 -5.33
CA ALA A 10 0.31 -10.92 -4.07
C ALA A 10 -1.16 -11.39 -4.21
N VAL A 11 -1.49 -12.10 -5.29
CA VAL A 11 -2.81 -12.72 -5.47
C VAL A 11 -3.13 -13.66 -4.30
N ARG A 12 -4.31 -13.49 -3.70
CA ARG A 12 -4.77 -14.26 -2.52
C ARG A 12 -3.82 -14.21 -1.31
N ASN A 13 -2.98 -13.16 -1.20
CA ASN A 13 -2.20 -12.97 0.02
C ASN A 13 -3.15 -12.93 1.23
N SER A 14 -2.89 -13.78 2.23
CA SER A 14 -3.74 -13.97 3.40
C SER A 14 -3.02 -13.69 4.72
N GLY A 15 -1.80 -13.14 4.67
CA GLY A 15 -1.02 -12.89 5.90
C GLY A 15 0.46 -12.55 5.70
N ALA A 16 1.00 -12.63 4.48
CA ALA A 16 2.39 -12.29 4.23
C ALA A 16 2.59 -10.77 4.20
N SER A 17 3.76 -10.33 4.66
CA SER A 17 4.25 -8.96 4.47
C SER A 17 5.25 -8.95 3.32
N VAL A 18 5.05 -8.08 2.33
CA VAL A 18 5.86 -8.04 1.10
C VAL A 18 6.22 -6.61 0.73
N VAL A 19 7.41 -6.43 0.15
CA VAL A 19 7.88 -5.15 -0.41
C VAL A 19 8.43 -5.38 -1.82
N VAL A 20 7.94 -4.62 -2.80
CA VAL A 20 8.40 -4.65 -4.21
C VAL A 20 8.52 -3.23 -4.77
N GLU A 21 9.28 -3.01 -5.84
CA GLU A 21 9.48 -1.67 -6.44
C GLU A 21 8.53 -1.38 -7.61
N GLY A 22 7.37 -2.03 -7.60
CA GLY A 22 6.32 -1.93 -8.62
C GLY A 22 5.73 -3.30 -8.96
N CYS A 23 4.55 -3.30 -9.56
CA CYS A 23 3.89 -4.51 -10.03
C CYS A 23 3.11 -4.27 -11.33
N GLY A 24 2.74 -5.37 -11.99
CA GLY A 24 1.88 -5.36 -13.17
C GLY A 24 0.40 -5.23 -12.83
N SER A 25 -0.45 -5.63 -13.79
CA SER A 25 -1.90 -5.63 -13.63
C SER A 25 -2.37 -6.61 -12.55
N ASN A 26 -3.55 -6.35 -11.98
CA ASN A 26 -4.20 -7.24 -10.99
C ASN A 26 -3.35 -7.51 -9.74
N GLY A 27 -2.50 -6.57 -9.33
CA GLY A 27 -1.78 -6.68 -8.05
C GLY A 27 -2.75 -6.74 -6.87
N CYS A 28 -2.44 -7.51 -5.83
CA CYS A 28 -3.26 -7.74 -4.63
C CYS A 28 -4.68 -8.27 -4.91
N GLU A 29 -4.91 -8.87 -6.08
CA GLU A 29 -6.20 -9.46 -6.42
C GLU A 29 -6.60 -10.55 -5.40
N TYR A 30 -7.83 -10.51 -4.89
CA TYR A 30 -8.34 -11.43 -3.86
C TYR A 30 -7.52 -11.49 -2.57
N MET A 31 -6.73 -10.46 -2.26
CA MET A 31 -5.99 -10.40 -0.99
C MET A 31 -6.97 -10.30 0.19
N THR A 32 -6.75 -11.14 1.20
CA THR A 32 -7.61 -11.29 2.40
C THR A 32 -6.87 -10.97 3.70
N GLY A 33 -5.56 -10.75 3.65
CA GLY A 33 -4.75 -10.44 4.82
C GLY A 33 -3.28 -10.17 4.47
N GLY A 34 -2.53 -9.70 5.46
CA GLY A 34 -1.12 -9.32 5.29
C GLY A 34 -0.93 -7.87 4.87
N VAL A 35 0.30 -7.52 4.48
CA VAL A 35 0.71 -6.17 4.11
C VAL A 35 1.48 -6.18 2.79
N ALA A 36 1.14 -5.31 1.85
CA ALA A 36 1.87 -5.16 0.59
C ALA A 36 2.37 -3.73 0.41
N VAL A 37 3.69 -3.54 0.35
CA VAL A 37 4.33 -2.26 0.05
C VAL A 37 4.82 -2.28 -1.39
N ILE A 38 4.42 -1.29 -2.18
CA ILE A 38 4.79 -1.12 -3.58
C ILE A 38 5.52 0.22 -3.71
N LEU A 39 6.85 0.18 -3.80
CA LEU A 39 7.74 1.33 -3.97
C LEU A 39 7.82 1.78 -5.43
N GLY A 40 6.68 1.84 -6.12
CA GLY A 40 6.63 2.21 -7.52
C GLY A 40 5.29 1.99 -8.19
N ARG A 41 5.28 2.09 -9.51
CA ARG A 41 4.06 2.05 -10.31
C ARG A 41 3.38 0.67 -10.24
N ILE A 42 2.06 0.70 -10.06
CA ILE A 42 1.15 -0.45 -10.18
C ILE A 42 0.59 -0.57 -11.61
N GLY A 43 0.06 -1.73 -11.97
CA GLY A 43 -0.76 -1.89 -13.17
C GLY A 43 -2.26 -1.72 -12.90
N ALA A 44 -3.06 -1.79 -13.96
CA ALA A 44 -4.50 -1.64 -13.89
C ALA A 44 -5.18 -2.74 -13.05
N ASN A 45 -6.37 -2.43 -12.55
CA ASN A 45 -7.22 -3.32 -11.75
C ASN A 45 -6.55 -3.79 -10.44
N PHE A 46 -5.76 -2.91 -9.82
CA PHE A 46 -5.12 -3.20 -8.55
C PHE A 46 -6.16 -3.39 -7.44
N GLY A 47 -5.99 -4.45 -6.65
CA GLY A 47 -6.80 -4.77 -5.49
C GLY A 47 -8.21 -5.26 -5.82
N ALA A 48 -8.47 -5.71 -7.05
CA ALA A 48 -9.77 -6.29 -7.39
C ALA A 48 -10.10 -7.49 -6.49
N GLY A 49 -11.30 -7.47 -5.89
CA GLY A 49 -11.73 -8.50 -4.94
C GLY A 49 -10.91 -8.57 -3.65
N MET A 50 -10.08 -7.56 -3.35
CA MET A 50 -9.38 -7.47 -2.08
C MET A 50 -10.39 -7.19 -0.95
N THR A 51 -10.43 -8.08 0.03
CA THR A 51 -11.36 -8.05 1.17
C THR A 51 -10.66 -7.95 2.51
N GLY A 52 -9.33 -8.15 2.56
CA GLY A 52 -8.57 -7.92 3.77
C GLY A 52 -7.10 -7.59 3.55
N GLY A 53 -6.43 -7.16 4.62
CA GLY A 53 -5.05 -6.69 4.62
C GLY A 53 -4.90 -5.21 4.26
N MET A 54 -3.66 -4.76 4.14
CA MET A 54 -3.29 -3.36 3.87
C MET A 54 -2.31 -3.28 2.70
N ALA A 55 -2.45 -2.32 1.82
CA ALA A 55 -1.41 -2.00 0.84
C ALA A 55 -0.96 -0.54 0.95
N TYR A 56 0.32 -0.30 0.65
CA TYR A 56 0.93 1.03 0.56
C TYR A 56 1.56 1.19 -0.80
N ILE A 57 1.17 2.23 -1.54
CA ILE A 57 1.64 2.49 -2.90
C ILE A 57 2.39 3.81 -2.91
N TYR A 58 3.65 3.79 -3.28
CA TYR A 58 4.45 4.99 -3.53
C TYR A 58 4.11 5.55 -4.92
N ASP A 59 3.43 6.68 -4.95
CA ASP A 59 2.88 7.31 -6.14
C ASP A 59 3.14 8.83 -6.19
N PRO A 60 4.41 9.27 -6.35
CA PRO A 60 4.77 10.68 -6.43
C PRO A 60 4.19 11.42 -7.66
N LYS A 61 3.51 10.70 -8.57
CA LYS A 61 2.88 11.27 -9.77
C LYS A 61 1.35 11.32 -9.68
N ALA A 62 0.75 10.87 -8.57
CA ALA A 62 -0.70 10.83 -8.38
C ALA A 62 -1.44 10.14 -9.55
N THR A 63 -0.98 8.95 -9.93
CA THR A 63 -1.54 8.13 -11.03
C THR A 63 -2.15 6.80 -10.59
N ALA A 64 -1.95 6.40 -9.33
CA ALA A 64 -2.35 5.08 -8.86
C ALA A 64 -3.85 4.96 -8.65
N GLU A 65 -4.55 6.03 -8.25
CA GLU A 65 -6.01 6.00 -8.05
C GLU A 65 -6.76 5.57 -9.31
N ASP A 66 -6.33 6.03 -10.49
CA ASP A 66 -6.88 5.63 -11.79
C ASP A 66 -6.67 4.13 -12.12
N LEU A 67 -5.75 3.46 -11.43
CA LEU A 67 -5.36 2.06 -11.66
C LEU A 67 -5.94 1.11 -10.60
N ILE A 68 -6.52 1.65 -9.54
CA ILE A 68 -7.12 0.90 -8.43
C ILE A 68 -8.56 0.54 -8.76
N ASN A 69 -8.95 -0.69 -8.42
CA ASN A 69 -10.36 -1.08 -8.45
C ASN A 69 -11.07 -0.53 -7.20
N ALA A 70 -11.76 0.59 -7.35
CA ALA A 70 -12.39 1.33 -6.24
C ALA A 70 -13.71 0.71 -5.71
N GLU A 71 -14.16 -0.44 -6.24
CA GLU A 71 -15.44 -1.05 -5.86
C GLU A 71 -15.47 -1.38 -4.36
N SER A 72 -14.47 -2.11 -3.86
CA SER A 72 -14.38 -2.55 -2.46
C SER A 72 -13.31 -1.83 -1.63
N LEU A 73 -12.58 -0.88 -2.22
CA LEU A 73 -11.41 -0.26 -1.61
C LEU A 73 -11.64 1.21 -1.24
N VAL A 74 -10.95 1.66 -0.20
CA VAL A 74 -10.72 3.07 0.11
C VAL A 74 -9.24 3.38 0.02
N THR A 75 -8.94 4.61 -0.42
CA THR A 75 -7.60 5.17 -0.45
C THR A 75 -7.53 6.39 0.47
N CYS A 76 -6.41 6.56 1.15
CA CYS A 76 -6.12 7.75 1.93
C CYS A 76 -4.61 7.97 2.03
N ALA A 77 -4.19 9.15 2.50
CA ALA A 77 -2.80 9.37 2.86
C ALA A 77 -2.43 8.61 4.14
N VAL A 78 -1.18 8.15 4.24
CA VAL A 78 -0.64 7.55 5.46
C VAL A 78 -0.50 8.64 6.53
N SER A 79 -1.47 8.73 7.44
CA SER A 79 -1.56 9.83 8.41
C SER A 79 -1.44 9.39 9.86
N HIS A 80 -1.98 8.21 10.21
CA HIS A 80 -1.92 7.71 11.59
C HIS A 80 -0.51 7.17 11.92
N PRO A 81 0.07 7.52 13.09
CA PRO A 81 1.45 7.14 13.47
C PRO A 81 1.73 5.63 13.43
N HIS A 82 0.75 4.80 13.78
CA HIS A 82 0.87 3.34 13.71
C HIS A 82 1.16 2.83 12.29
N TRP A 83 0.39 3.31 11.29
CA TRP A 83 0.55 2.89 9.90
C TRP A 83 1.83 3.47 9.29
N GLU A 84 2.19 4.70 9.67
CA GLU A 84 3.47 5.31 9.30
C GLU A 84 4.66 4.46 9.79
N ALA A 85 4.63 4.03 11.06
CA ALA A 85 5.66 3.18 11.63
C ALA A 85 5.72 1.79 10.95
N GLN A 86 4.57 1.18 10.65
CA GLN A 86 4.51 -0.08 9.92
C GLN A 86 5.15 0.03 8.54
N LEU A 87 4.75 1.04 7.75
CA LEU A 87 5.28 1.27 6.41
C LEU A 87 6.79 1.50 6.45
N ARG A 88 7.24 2.42 7.31
CA ARG A 88 8.66 2.75 7.44
C ARG A 88 9.48 1.53 7.82
N GLY A 89 9.05 0.75 8.82
CA GLY A 89 9.75 -0.45 9.26
C GLY A 89 9.88 -1.51 8.16
N LEU A 90 8.84 -1.68 7.33
CA LEU A 90 8.89 -2.59 6.18
C LEU A 90 9.89 -2.12 5.11
N ILE A 91 9.97 -0.82 4.85
CA ILE A 91 10.95 -0.26 3.89
C ILE A 91 12.38 -0.39 4.45
N GLU A 92 12.58 -0.13 5.75
CA GLU A 92 13.87 -0.32 6.43
C GLU A 92 14.36 -1.78 6.31
N ALA A 93 13.48 -2.75 6.62
CA ALA A 93 13.79 -4.17 6.44
C ALA A 93 14.13 -4.51 4.99
N HIS A 94 13.34 -4.01 4.03
CA HIS A 94 13.61 -4.20 2.60
C HIS A 94 14.97 -3.66 2.18
N VAL A 95 15.37 -2.49 2.65
CA VAL A 95 16.69 -1.90 2.38
C VAL A 95 17.80 -2.78 2.94
N VAL A 96 17.69 -3.20 4.19
CA VAL A 96 18.67 -4.07 4.85
C VAL A 96 18.84 -5.39 4.10
N GLU A 97 17.75 -6.01 3.67
CA GLU A 97 17.77 -7.31 3.01
C GLU A 97 18.21 -7.26 1.54
N THR A 98 17.92 -6.16 0.83
CA THR A 98 18.07 -6.11 -0.64
C THR A 98 19.12 -5.13 -1.15
N GLY A 99 19.54 -4.18 -0.32
CA GLY A 99 20.36 -3.03 -0.71
C GLY A 99 19.64 -2.07 -1.67
N SER A 100 18.32 -1.92 -1.53
CA SER A 100 17.51 -1.06 -2.40
C SER A 100 17.91 0.41 -2.26
N ARG A 101 18.59 0.95 -3.28
CA ARG A 101 18.87 2.39 -3.39
C ARG A 101 17.60 3.24 -3.46
N HIS A 102 16.51 2.67 -4.00
CA HIS A 102 15.24 3.39 -4.05
C HIS A 102 14.63 3.55 -2.65
N GLY A 103 14.59 2.46 -1.88
CA GLY A 103 14.16 2.48 -0.48
C GLY A 103 15.05 3.39 0.37
N GLU A 104 16.38 3.33 0.19
CA GLU A 104 17.33 4.23 0.87
C GLU A 104 16.99 5.71 0.62
N ARG A 105 16.68 6.08 -0.64
CA ARG A 105 16.31 7.45 -0.98
C ARG A 105 15.00 7.89 -0.32
N ILE A 106 14.00 7.01 -0.28
CA ILE A 106 12.72 7.27 0.38
C ILE A 106 12.96 7.50 1.87
N LEU A 107 13.71 6.62 2.52
CA LEU A 107 14.00 6.72 3.96
C LEU A 107 14.83 7.97 4.30
N ALA A 108 15.80 8.33 3.45
CA ALA A 108 16.62 9.52 3.66
C ALA A 108 15.82 10.83 3.63
N ASN A 109 14.70 10.87 2.90
CA ASN A 109 13.82 12.04 2.76
C ASN A 109 12.41 11.75 3.30
N TRP A 110 12.30 10.90 4.33
CA TRP A 110 11.03 10.35 4.80
C TRP A 110 9.95 11.41 5.08
N ALA A 111 10.34 12.55 5.66
CA ALA A 111 9.42 13.62 6.02
C ALA A 111 8.58 14.12 4.83
N ASP A 112 9.21 14.19 3.65
CA ASP A 112 8.58 14.63 2.41
C ASP A 112 7.99 13.43 1.65
N GLU A 113 8.75 12.34 1.56
CA GLU A 113 8.39 11.18 0.73
C GLU A 113 7.20 10.38 1.27
N ARG A 114 6.93 10.43 2.59
CA ARG A 114 5.74 9.80 3.16
C ARG A 114 4.44 10.34 2.57
N ALA A 115 4.42 11.62 2.16
CA ALA A 115 3.25 12.25 1.56
C ALA A 115 2.93 11.71 0.14
N ASN A 116 3.91 11.03 -0.48
CA ASN A 116 3.75 10.39 -1.79
C ASN A 116 3.18 8.96 -1.67
N PHE A 117 2.81 8.51 -0.47
CA PHE A 117 2.20 7.19 -0.28
C PHE A 117 0.67 7.25 -0.19
N LEU A 118 0.03 6.35 -0.92
CA LEU A 118 -1.38 6.00 -0.77
C LEU A 118 -1.50 4.73 0.08
N GLN A 119 -2.28 4.83 1.15
CA GLN A 119 -2.74 3.70 1.94
C GLN A 119 -4.04 3.17 1.33
N VAL A 120 -4.07 1.88 1.01
CA VAL A 120 -5.20 1.19 0.39
C VAL A 120 -5.74 0.15 1.37
N CYS A 121 -7.02 0.23 1.69
CA CYS A 121 -7.69 -0.65 2.64
C CYS A 121 -9.08 -1.06 2.12
N PRO A 122 -9.51 -2.31 2.30
CA PRO A 122 -10.89 -2.71 2.02
C PRO A 122 -11.90 -2.02 2.93
N LYS A 123 -13.02 -1.56 2.36
CA LYS A 123 -14.11 -0.89 3.09
C LYS A 123 -14.59 -1.70 4.30
N GLU A 124 -14.74 -3.02 4.11
CA GLU A 124 -15.23 -3.94 5.14
C GLU A 124 -14.27 -4.05 6.34
N MET A 125 -12.97 -3.83 6.14
CA MET A 125 -12.00 -3.90 7.23
C MET A 125 -12.01 -2.69 8.14
N LEU A 126 -12.56 -1.55 7.72
CA LEU A 126 -12.43 -0.28 8.46
C LEU A 126 -12.89 -0.38 9.91
N VAL A 127 -13.98 -1.11 10.16
CA VAL A 127 -14.56 -1.32 11.50
C VAL A 127 -13.80 -2.35 12.33
N HIS A 128 -12.87 -3.08 11.71
CA HIS A 128 -12.06 -4.14 12.33
C HIS A 128 -10.60 -3.73 12.53
N LEU A 129 -10.18 -2.55 12.05
CA LEU A 129 -8.82 -2.06 12.25
C LEU A 129 -8.57 -1.74 13.73
N ALA A 130 -7.41 -2.18 14.24
CA ALA A 130 -6.98 -1.87 15.60
C ALA A 130 -6.68 -0.36 15.80
N HIS A 131 -6.33 0.32 14.70
CA HIS A 131 -6.07 1.75 14.66
C HIS A 131 -6.83 2.36 13.47
N PRO A 132 -7.45 3.54 13.60
CA PRO A 132 -8.12 4.17 12.47
C PRO A 132 -7.11 4.50 11.36
N LEU A 133 -7.59 4.64 10.11
CA LEU A 133 -6.72 5.06 9.00
C LEU A 133 -6.25 6.51 9.17
N SER A 134 -7.11 7.36 9.73
CA SER A 134 -6.84 8.75 10.07
C SER A 134 -7.43 9.11 11.42
N ASP A 135 -6.80 10.06 12.12
CA ASP A 135 -7.33 10.63 13.36
C ASP A 135 -8.58 11.51 13.10
N GLU A 136 -8.73 11.98 11.86
CA GLU A 136 -9.97 12.60 11.40
C GLU A 136 -11.03 11.50 11.25
N ALA A 137 -12.13 11.62 12.00
CA ALA A 137 -13.30 10.78 11.81
C ALA A 137 -13.67 10.80 10.32
N LEU A 138 -13.64 9.63 9.69
CA LEU A 138 -14.04 9.42 8.29
C LEU A 138 -15.27 10.29 8.00
N LYS A 139 -15.09 11.34 7.18
CA LYS A 139 -16.22 11.95 6.49
C LYS A 139 -16.71 10.90 5.52
N VAL A 140 -17.57 10.01 6.01
CA VAL A 140 -18.39 9.16 5.17
C VAL A 140 -19.14 10.11 4.23
N PRO A 141 -18.95 10.03 2.90
CA PRO A 141 -19.82 10.76 2.00
C PRO A 141 -21.24 10.30 2.30
N ALA A 142 -22.09 11.24 2.71
CA ALA A 142 -23.51 10.99 2.78
C ALA A 142 -24.04 10.79 1.36
N GLU A 143 -24.89 9.78 1.23
CA GLU A 143 -25.71 9.37 0.07
C GLU A 143 -25.07 8.41 -0.95
#